data_AF-A0A242CY08-F1
#
_entry.id   AF-A0A242CY08-F1
#
_cell.length_a   1.000
_cell.length_b   1.000
_cell.length_c   1.000
_cell.angle_alpha   90.00
_cell.angle_beta   90.00
_cell.angle_gamma   90.00
#
_symmetry.space_group_name_H-M   'P 1'
#
loop_
_entity.id
_entity.type
_entity.pdbx_description
1 polymer ?
#
loop_
_entity_poly.entity_id
_entity_poly.type
_entity_poly.pdbx_seq_one_letter_code
_entity_poly.pdbx_strand_id
1 'polypeptide(L)' 'MADAQETRNKILRHFEDKGWEIPDVASALNISEQYLRKILKYPDKHFKQITDIISRYRIR' A
#
# COMPACT_ATOMS: atom_id res chain seq x y z
N MET A 1 -0.08 10.75 13.02
CA MET A 1 0.03 9.54 13.86
C MET A 1 -1.27 8.72 13.97
N ALA A 2 -2.44 9.22 13.58
CA ALA A 2 -3.63 8.38 13.32
C ALA A 2 -3.82 8.06 11.82
N ASP A 3 -3.54 9.05 10.96
CA ASP A 3 -3.86 9.02 9.53
C ASP A 3 -3.09 7.97 8.70
N ALA A 4 -1.80 7.78 8.97
CA ALA A 4 -0.96 6.85 8.19
C ALA A 4 -1.31 5.37 8.44
N GLN A 5 -1.64 5.00 9.69
CA GLN A 5 -2.09 3.64 10.02
C GLN A 5 -3.49 3.37 9.47
N GLU A 6 -4.40 4.34 9.54
CA GLU A 6 -5.72 4.24 8.93
C GLU A 6 -5.61 4.06 7.41
N THR A 7 -4.74 4.84 6.78
CA THR A 7 -4.47 4.77 5.34
C THR A 7 -3.90 3.40 4.93
N ARG A 8 -2.93 2.88 5.68
CA ARG A 8 -2.42 1.51 5.49
C ARG A 8 -3.55 0.48 5.55
N ASN A 9 -4.44 0.60 6.54
CA ASN A 9 -5.55 -0.34 6.69
C ASN A 9 -6.54 -0.24 5.52
N LYS A 10 -6.81 0.97 4.99
CA LYS A 10 -7.61 1.15 3.77
C LYS A 10 -6.98 0.46 2.57
N ILE A 11 -5.66 0.59 2.40
CA ILE A 11 -4.92 -0.07 1.31
C ILE A 11 -5.03 -1.59 1.44
N LEU A 12 -4.75 -2.15 2.61
CA LEU A 12 -4.82 -3.59 2.84
C LEU A 12 -6.23 -4.13 2.60
N ARG A 13 -7.25 -3.43 3.11
CA ARG A 13 -8.65 -3.80 2.89
C ARG A 13 -9.04 -3.74 1.42
N HIS A 14 -8.53 -2.77 0.66
CA HIS A 14 -8.76 -2.69 -0.78
C HIS A 14 -8.12 -3.88 -1.50
N PHE A 15 -6.92 -4.29 -1.08
CA PHE A 15 -6.28 -5.48 -1.65
C PHE A 15 -7.09 -6.74 -1.36
N GLU A 16 -7.58 -6.90 -0.13
CA GLU A 16 -8.45 -8.02 0.24
C GLU A 16 -9.78 -8.03 -0.55
N ASP A 17 -10.45 -6.88 -0.70
CA ASP A 17 -11.71 -6.75 -1.48
C ASP A 17 -11.52 -7.13 -2.95
N LYS A 18 -10.34 -6.82 -3.51
CA LYS A 18 -9.98 -7.16 -4.89
C LYS A 18 -9.36 -8.55 -5.04
N GLY A 19 -9.07 -9.24 -3.94
CA GLY A 19 -8.32 -10.51 -3.96
C GLY A 19 -6.89 -10.34 -4.48
N TRP A 20 -6.27 -9.19 -4.27
CA TRP A 20 -4.89 -8.93 -4.69
C TRP A 20 -3.90 -9.35 -3.61
N GLU A 21 -2.94 -10.16 -3.98
CA GLU A 21 -1.84 -10.51 -3.09
C GLU A 21 -0.76 -9.43 -3.10
N ILE A 22 -0.05 -9.28 -1.98
CA ILE A 22 1.10 -8.37 -1.85
C ILE A 22 2.13 -8.57 -3.00
N PRO A 23 2.54 -9.79 -3.40
CA PRO A 23 3.46 -10.00 -4.53
C PRO A 23 2.94 -9.48 -5.87
N ASP A 24 1.64 -9.62 -6.16
CA ASP A 24 1.04 -9.11 -7.40
C ASP A 24 1.06 -7.58 -7.43
N VAL A 25 0.68 -6.95 -6.32
CA VAL A 25 0.71 -5.49 -6.18
C VAL A 25 2.15 -4.98 -6.28
N ALA A 26 3.11 -5.65 -5.63
CA ALA A 26 4.52 -5.28 -5.72
C ALA A 26 5.03 -5.34 -7.16
N SER A 27 4.66 -6.41 -7.89
CA SER A 27 5.00 -6.58 -9.30
C SER A 27 4.36 -5.50 -10.18
N ALA A 28 3.09 -5.16 -9.95
CA ALA A 28 2.38 -4.10 -10.69
C ALA A 28 2.92 -2.69 -10.42
N LEU A 29 3.56 -2.49 -9.27
CA LEU A 29 4.28 -1.27 -8.88
C LEU A 29 5.76 -1.30 -9.30
N ASN A 30 6.23 -2.40 -9.91
CA ASN A 30 7.62 -2.62 -10.29
C ASN A 30 8.60 -2.44 -9.11
N ILE A 31 8.20 -2.92 -7.93
CA ILE A 31 9.02 -2.91 -6.70
C ILE A 31 9.11 -4.33 -6.14
N SER A 32 10.07 -4.55 -5.24
CA SER A 32 10.16 -5.84 -4.54
C SER A 32 9.06 -5.99 -3.49
N GLU A 33 8.59 -7.21 -3.30
CA GLU A 33 7.62 -7.56 -2.25
C GLU A 33 8.11 -7.11 -0.85
N GLN A 34 9.40 -7.32 -0.57
CA GLN A 34 10.03 -6.87 0.67
C GLN A 34 9.96 -5.36 0.85
N TYR A 35 10.12 -4.59 -0.23
CA TYR A 35 10.00 -3.14 -0.19
C TYR A 35 8.55 -2.69 0.03
N LEU A 36 7.58 -3.32 -0.64
CA LEU A 36 6.17 -3.06 -0.39
C LEU A 36 5.77 -3.37 1.06
N ARG A 37 6.23 -4.50 1.61
CA ARG A 37 6.03 -4.84 3.03
C ARG A 37 6.65 -3.79 3.95
N LYS A 38 7.83 -3.25 3.62
CA LYS A 38 8.48 -2.19 4.39
C LYS A 38 7.68 -0.88 4.36
N ILE A 39 7.15 -0.49 3.19
CA ILE A 39 6.26 0.66 3.03
C ILE A 39 5.03 0.49 3.90
N LEU A 40 4.35 -0.66 3.80
CA LEU A 40 3.14 -0.95 4.57
C LEU A 40 3.41 -1.07 6.08
N LYS A 41 4.60 -1.49 6.50
CA LYS A 41 4.99 -1.57 7.92
C LYS A 41 5.28 -0.19 8.53
N TYR A 42 5.85 0.72 7.73
CA TYR A 42 6.21 2.08 8.17
C TYR A 42 5.65 3.14 7.22
N PRO A 43 4.31 3.27 7.12
CA PRO A 43 3.67 4.19 6.19
C PRO A 43 4.09 5.64 6.43
N ASP A 44 4.32 6.04 7.69
CA ASP A 44 4.80 7.39 8.04
C ASP A 44 6.21 7.72 7.51
N LYS A 45 7.04 6.72 7.19
CA LYS A 45 8.37 6.94 6.60
C LYS A 45 8.33 6.90 5.07
N HIS A 46 7.18 6.52 4.51
CA HIS A 46 6.99 6.24 3.09
C HIS A 46 5.71 6.91 2.54
N PHE A 47 5.39 8.12 3.04
CA PHE A 47 4.19 8.86 2.65
C PHE A 47 4.04 9.00 1.14
N LYS A 48 5.12 9.33 0.41
CA LYS A 48 5.07 9.49 -1.04
C LYS A 48 4.62 8.21 -1.75
N GLN A 49 5.15 7.06 -1.32
CA GLN A 49 4.81 5.75 -1.89
C GLN A 49 3.37 5.34 -1.53
N ILE A 50 2.95 5.56 -0.29
CA ILE A 50 1.57 5.31 0.14
C ILE A 50 0.58 6.12 -0.70
N THR A 51 0.82 7.42 -0.85
CA THR A 51 -0.03 8.30 -1.68
C THR A 51 -0.04 7.87 -3.14
N ASP A 52 1.09 7.45 -3.69
CA ASP A 52 1.18 6.96 -5.07
C ASP A 52 0.32 5.68 -5.26
N ILE A 53 0.37 4.75 -4.31
CA ILE A 53 -0.47 3.54 -4.30
C ILE A 53 -1.95 3.91 -4.28
N ILE A 54 -2.36 4.81 -3.38
CA ILE A 54 -3.75 5.26 -3.25
C ILE A 54 -4.22 5.91 -4.55
N SER A 55 -3.40 6.76 -5.15
CA SER A 55 -3.70 7.46 -6.40
C SER A 55 -3.83 6.48 -7.57
N ARG A 56 -2.86 5.56 -7.71
CA ARG A 56 -2.80 4.57 -8.80
C ARG A 56 -4.00 3.63 -8.77
N TYR A 57 -4.37 3.15 -7.59
CA TYR A 57 -5.50 2.23 -7.41
C TYR A 57 -6.82 2.93 -7.10
N ARG A 58 -6.83 4.27 -7.08
CA ARG A 58 -8.01 5.13 -6.80
C ARG A 58 -8.74 4.70 -5.52
N ILE A 59 -7.97 4.38 -4.48
CA ILE A 59 -8.48 3.96 -3.17
C ILE A 59 -9.11 5.18 -2.52
N ARG A 60 -10.43 5.13 -2.28
CA ARG A 60 -11.23 6.19 -1.65
C ARG A 60 -11.49 5.91 -0.19
#